data_AF-A0A845YUH4-F1
#
_entry.id   AF-A0A845YUH4-F1
#
_cell.length_a   1.000
_cell.length_b   1.000
_cell.length_c   1.000
_cell.angle_alpha   90.00
_cell.angle_beta   90.00
_cell.angle_gamma   90.00
#
_symmetry.space_group_name_H-M   'P 1'
#
loop_
_entity.id
_entity.type
_entity.pdbx_description
1 polymer ?
#
loop_
_entity_poly.entity_id
_entity_poly.type
_entity_poly.pdbx_seq_one_letter_code
_entity_poly.pdbx_strand_id
1 'polypeptide(L)'
;MVTDISSEIKNIIEKRQPLAKRVEKVETHLTFLQQRIQQLIKQRNNFLPELNDAQTLANLQEINLEKIEADIRTNLTTISKLKARFSRQTLNIGVVGRPRQGKIH
;
A
#
# COMPACT_ATOMS: atom_id res chain seq x y z
N MET A 1 20.64 -25.03 26.15
CA MET A 1 19.73 -23.87 26.18
C MET A 1 18.77 -24.02 25.02
N VAL A 2 17.52 -24.42 25.29
CA VAL A 2 16.48 -24.54 24.27
C VAL A 2 15.95 -23.13 24.04
N THR A 3 16.23 -22.54 22.88
CA THR A 3 15.56 -21.31 22.45
C THR A 3 14.09 -21.62 22.29
N ASP A 4 13.28 -21.10 23.21
CA ASP A 4 11.85 -21.27 23.23
C ASP A 4 11.27 -20.63 21.96
N ILE A 5 10.71 -21.45 21.06
CA ILE A 5 10.14 -21.03 19.78
C ILE A 5 9.12 -19.88 19.97
N SER A 6 8.47 -19.83 21.14
CA SER A 6 7.59 -18.72 21.57
C SER A 6 8.33 -17.38 21.62
N SER A 7 9.56 -17.35 22.14
CA SER A 7 10.41 -16.16 22.22
C SER A 7 10.85 -15.66 20.84
N GLU A 8 11.11 -16.57 19.91
CA GLU A 8 11.53 -16.25 18.54
C GLU A 8 10.37 -15.70 17.72
N ILE A 9 9.16 -16.26 17.89
CA ILE A 9 7.92 -15.74 17.30
C ILE A 9 7.62 -14.33 17.82
N LYS A 10 7.75 -14.08 19.14
CA LYS A 10 7.60 -12.74 19.72
C LYS A 10 8.57 -11.73 19.11
N ASN A 11 9.86 -12.07 19.00
CA ASN A 11 10.87 -11.23 18.37
C ASN A 11 10.54 -10.87 16.91
N ILE A 12 9.99 -11.82 16.14
CA ILE A 12 9.57 -11.58 14.75
C ILE A 12 8.37 -10.62 14.70
N ILE A 13 7.39 -10.78 15.60
CA ILE A 13 6.22 -9.91 15.69
C ILE A 13 6.63 -8.48 16.08
N GLU A 14 7.49 -8.35 17.09
CA GLU A 14 7.99 -7.06 17.58
C GLU A 14 8.74 -6.28 16.49
N LYS A 15 9.50 -6.95 15.63
CA LYS A 15 10.17 -6.30 14.49
C LYS A 15 9.21 -5.83 13.39
N ARG A 16 8.06 -6.49 13.22
CA ARG A 16 7.08 -6.18 12.17
C ARG A 16 6.13 -5.05 12.53
N GLN A 17 5.78 -4.90 13.80
CA GLN A 17 4.83 -3.87 14.27
C GLN A 17 5.26 -2.43 13.93
N PRO A 18 6.54 -2.02 14.09
CA PRO A 18 7.01 -0.70 13.66
C PRO A 18 6.89 -0.49 12.14
N LEU A 19 7.07 -1.56 11.34
CA LEU A 19 6.89 -1.51 9.89
C LEU A 19 5.42 -1.30 9.53
N ALA A 20 4.48 -1.97 10.21
CA ALA A 20 3.05 -1.75 10.02
C ALA A 20 2.65 -0.29 10.27
N LYS A 21 3.17 0.34 11.35
CA LYS A 21 2.95 1.77 11.64
C LYS A 21 3.54 2.70 10.57
N ARG A 22 4.72 2.38 10.04
CA ARG A 22 5.32 3.16 8.93
C ARG A 22 4.47 3.05 7.67
N VAL A 23 4.03 1.85 7.33
CA VAL A 23 3.16 1.58 6.17
C VAL A 23 1.82 2.31 6.31
N GLU A 24 1.24 2.35 7.52
CA GLU A 24 0.02 3.11 7.80
C GLU A 24 0.18 4.61 7.56
N LYS A 25 1.30 5.22 7.98
CA LYS A 25 1.55 6.65 7.68
C LYS A 25 1.58 6.92 6.18
N VAL A 26 2.21 6.04 5.41
CA VAL A 26 2.29 6.17 3.94
C VAL A 26 0.91 5.95 3.31
N GLU A 27 0.14 4.97 3.78
CA GLU A 27 -1.25 4.71 3.33
C GLU A 27 -2.14 5.94 3.52
N THR A 28 -2.11 6.55 4.71
CA THR A 28 -2.86 7.77 5.00
C THR A 28 -2.44 8.92 4.08
N HIS A 29 -1.14 9.10 3.87
CA HIS A 29 -0.64 10.15 2.98
C HIS A 29 -1.05 9.94 1.51
N LEU A 30 -0.94 8.71 1.00
CA LEU A 30 -1.38 8.39 -0.36
C LEU A 30 -2.89 8.54 -0.53
N THR A 31 -3.68 8.18 0.49
CA THR A 31 -5.15 8.39 0.48
C THR A 31 -5.48 9.88 0.40
N PHE A 32 -4.76 10.71 1.18
CA PHE A 32 -4.89 12.17 1.09
C PHE A 32 -4.54 12.70 -0.30
N LEU A 33 -3.42 12.25 -0.89
CA LEU A 33 -3.03 12.65 -2.25
C LEU A 33 -4.06 12.20 -3.30
N GLN A 34 -4.61 11.00 -3.16
CA GLN A 34 -5.67 10.51 -4.05
C GLN A 34 -6.88 11.46 -4.04
N GLN A 35 -7.35 11.83 -2.84
CA GLN A 35 -8.47 12.76 -2.70
C GLN A 35 -8.17 14.12 -3.33
N ARG A 36 -6.95 14.64 -3.15
CA ARG A 36 -6.51 15.90 -3.75
C ARG A 36 -6.46 15.85 -5.27
N ILE A 37 -5.97 14.77 -5.86
CA ILE A 37 -5.95 14.60 -7.32
C ILE A 37 -7.37 14.47 -7.87
N GLN A 38 -8.26 13.72 -7.21
CA GLN A 38 -9.65 13.63 -7.64
C GLN A 38 -10.36 14.99 -7.59
N GLN A 39 -10.09 15.80 -6.56
CA GLN A 39 -10.57 17.18 -6.48
C GLN A 39 -10.03 18.03 -7.64
N LEU A 40 -8.74 17.93 -7.94
CA LEU A 40 -8.11 18.68 -9.02
C LEU A 40 -8.65 18.30 -10.39
N ILE A 41 -8.82 17.00 -10.67
CA ILE A 41 -9.44 16.50 -11.91
C ILE A 41 -10.86 17.05 -12.04
N LYS A 42 -11.66 17.00 -10.97
CA LYS A 42 -13.02 17.55 -10.98
C LYS A 42 -13.02 19.05 -11.26
N GLN A 43 -12.14 19.80 -10.62
CA GLN A 43 -12.00 21.24 -10.86
C GLN A 43 -11.60 21.51 -12.31
N ARG A 44 -10.57 20.84 -12.84
CA ARG A 44 -10.15 20.96 -14.24
C ARG A 44 -11.34 20.68 -15.18
N ASN A 45 -12.06 19.58 -14.98
CA ASN A 45 -13.18 19.20 -15.84
C ASN A 45 -14.35 20.19 -15.78
N ASN A 46 -14.53 20.91 -14.66
CA ASN A 46 -15.51 21.98 -14.54
C ASN A 46 -15.05 23.28 -15.23
N PHE A 47 -13.75 23.58 -15.22
CA PHE A 47 -13.20 24.80 -15.83
C PHE A 47 -12.93 24.68 -17.33
N LEU A 48 -12.61 23.48 -17.84
CA LEU A 48 -12.30 23.26 -19.27
C LEU A 48 -13.40 23.78 -20.22
N PRO A 49 -14.71 23.60 -19.98
CA PRO A 49 -15.75 24.11 -20.86
C PRO A 49 -15.86 25.65 -20.91
N GLU A 50 -15.37 26.35 -19.88
CA GLU A 50 -15.44 27.82 -19.77
C GLU A 50 -14.20 28.50 -20.36
N LEU A 51 -13.16 27.73 -20.70
CA LEU A 51 -11.91 28.24 -21.25
C LEU A 51 -12.01 28.42 -22.77
N ASN A 52 -11.88 29.66 -23.22
CA ASN A 52 -11.81 30.01 -24.65
C ASN A 52 -10.37 30.08 -25.18
N ASP A 53 -9.36 29.99 -24.31
CA ASP A 53 -7.96 30.02 -24.71
C ASP A 53 -7.43 28.62 -25.02
N ALA A 54 -7.17 28.37 -26.31
CA ALA A 54 -6.67 27.10 -26.82
C ALA A 54 -5.29 26.72 -26.24
N GLN A 55 -4.43 27.70 -25.96
CA GLN A 55 -3.11 27.41 -25.40
C GLN A 55 -3.21 26.94 -23.95
N THR A 56 -4.00 27.62 -23.12
CA THR A 56 -4.26 27.20 -21.74
C THR A 56 -4.95 25.84 -21.69
N LEU A 57 -5.90 25.56 -22.60
CA LEU A 57 -6.53 24.24 -22.71
C LEU A 57 -5.50 23.14 -22.99
N ALA A 58 -4.61 23.34 -23.97
CA ALA A 58 -3.57 22.38 -24.31
C ALA A 58 -2.63 22.11 -23.12
N ASN A 59 -2.15 23.17 -22.47
CA ASN A 59 -1.25 23.06 -21.31
C ASN A 59 -1.91 22.29 -20.14
N LEU A 60 -3.21 22.50 -19.89
CA LEU A 60 -3.95 21.78 -18.83
C LEU A 60 -4.22 20.32 -19.17
N GLN A 61 -4.30 19.97 -20.45
CA GLN A 61 -4.48 18.60 -20.92
C GLN A 61 -3.16 17.81 -20.97
N GLU A 62 -2.01 18.49 -21.16
CA GLU A 62 -0.69 17.84 -21.07
C GLU A 62 -0.42 17.25 -19.67
N ILE A 63 -0.98 17.86 -18.62
CA ILE A 63 -0.90 17.32 -17.27
C ILE A 63 -1.84 16.11 -17.17
N ASN A 64 -1.26 14.92 -17.32
CA ASN A 64 -1.97 13.65 -17.22
C ASN A 64 -2.26 13.27 -15.76
N LEU A 65 -3.23 13.97 -15.16
CA LEU A 65 -3.70 13.73 -13.80
C LEU A 65 -4.29 12.33 -13.61
N GLU A 66 -4.86 11.76 -14.68
CA GLU A 66 -5.42 10.40 -14.73
C GLU A 66 -4.34 9.35 -14.48
N LYS A 67 -3.17 9.51 -15.11
CA LYS A 67 -2.02 8.62 -14.89
C LYS A 67 -1.54 8.70 -13.44
N ILE A 68 -1.46 9.91 -12.88
CA ILE A 68 -1.04 10.09 -11.48
C ILE A 68 -2.08 9.46 -10.52
N GLU A 69 -3.38 9.59 -10.80
CA GLU A 69 -4.44 8.92 -10.03
C GLU A 69 -4.31 7.40 -10.06
N ALA A 70 -4.05 6.83 -11.24
CA ALA A 70 -3.85 5.40 -11.44
C ALA A 70 -2.61 4.88 -10.71
N ASP A 71 -1.50 5.63 -10.74
CA ASP A 71 -0.26 5.30 -10.04
C ASP A 71 -0.48 5.31 -8.52
N ILE A 72 -1.19 6.31 -7.99
CA ILE A 72 -1.54 6.36 -6.56
C ILE A 72 -2.43 5.18 -6.16
N ARG A 73 -3.43 4.81 -6.97
CA ARG A 73 -4.28 3.64 -6.70
C ARG A 73 -3.50 2.33 -6.68
N THR A 74 -2.55 2.18 -7.60
CA THR A 74 -1.66 1.01 -7.66
C THR A 74 -0.79 0.92 -6.41
N ASN A 75 -0.23 2.05 -5.99
CA ASN A 75 0.58 2.14 -4.77
C ASN A 75 -0.25 1.87 -3.51
N LEU A 76 -1.46 2.41 -3.40
CA LEU A 76 -2.39 2.13 -2.31
C LEU A 76 -2.69 0.62 -2.21
N THR A 77 -3.03 -0.01 -3.34
CA THR A 77 -3.29 -1.46 -3.37
C THR A 77 -2.10 -2.28 -2.89
N THR A 78 -0.88 -1.87 -3.27
CA THR A 78 0.37 -2.54 -2.87
C THR A 78 0.64 -2.34 -1.37
N ILE A 79 0.42 -1.13 -0.87
CA ILE A 79 0.63 -0.77 0.54
C ILE A 79 -0.39 -1.46 1.45
N SER A 80 -1.67 -1.54 1.08
CA SER A 80 -2.66 -2.25 1.89
C SER A 80 -2.35 -3.75 1.99
N LYS A 81 -1.83 -4.38 0.92
CA LYS A 81 -1.32 -5.76 0.97
C LYS A 81 -0.11 -5.89 1.93
N LEU A 82 0.81 -4.94 1.88
CA LEU A 82 1.98 -4.91 2.75
C LEU A 82 1.61 -4.71 4.22
N LYS A 83 0.67 -3.79 4.50
CA LYS A 83 0.11 -3.54 5.84
C LYS A 83 -0.52 -4.82 6.39
N ALA A 84 -1.37 -5.47 5.61
CA ALA A 84 -2.02 -6.73 5.96
C ALA A 84 -1.04 -7.89 6.21
N ARG A 85 0.19 -7.82 5.69
CA ARG A 85 1.25 -8.80 5.97
C ARG A 85 1.98 -8.49 7.28
N PHE A 86 2.27 -7.21 7.55
CA PHE A 86 3.00 -6.80 8.75
C PHE A 86 2.13 -6.71 10.00
N SER A 87 0.82 -6.50 9.87
CA SER A 87 -0.12 -6.42 10.99
C SER A 87 -0.52 -7.79 11.55
N ARG A 88 -0.14 -8.89 10.89
CA ARG A 88 -0.48 -10.25 11.35
C ARG A 88 0.19 -10.54 12.70
N GLN A 89 -0.65 -10.90 13.66
CA GLN A 89 -0.22 -11.36 14.99
C GLN A 89 0.34 -12.79 14.95
N THR A 90 0.10 -13.52 13.86
CA THR A 90 0.57 -14.89 13.67
C THR A 90 1.57 -14.96 12.52
N LEU A 91 2.62 -15.75 12.70
CA LEU A 91 3.51 -16.14 11.62
C LEU A 91 2.88 -17.35 10.93
N ASN A 92 2.05 -17.13 9.89
CA ASN A 92 1.68 -18.21 8.98
C ASN A 92 2.94 -18.60 8.18
N ILE A 93 3.81 -19.41 8.80
CA ILE A 93 4.73 -20.25 8.05
C ILE A 93 3.80 -21.20 7.31
N GLY A 94 3.64 -21.01 6.01
CA GLY A 94 3.15 -22.10 5.17
C GLY A 94 4.13 -23.24 5.37
N VAL A 95 3.80 -24.16 6.27
CA VAL A 95 4.55 -25.39 6.45
C VAL A 95 4.30 -26.14 5.16
N VAL A 96 5.17 -25.97 4.17
CA VAL A 96 5.32 -26.95 3.11
C VAL A 96 5.88 -28.16 3.85
N GLY A 97 4.98 -28.99 4.35
CA GLY A 97 5.33 -30.20 5.05
C GLY A 97 6.17 -31.07 4.13
N ARG A 98 7.45 -31.21 4.48
CA ARG A 98 8.08 -32.51 4.74
C ARG A 98 9.50 -32.30 5.27
N PRO A 99 9.68 -32.32 6.60
CA PRO A 99 10.84 -32.94 7.20
C PRO A 99 10.41 -34.34 7.71
N ARG A 100 10.84 -35.40 6.98
CA ARG A 100 10.88 -36.83 7.41
C ARG A 100 9.52 -37.48 7.75
N GLN A 101 8.91 -38.26 6.85
CA GLN A 101 9.18 -39.70 6.71
C GLN A 101 9.89 -40.30 7.93
N GLY A 102 9.13 -41.00 8.76
CA GLY A 102 9.61 -41.65 9.98
C GLY A 102 8.66 -41.41 11.15
N LYS A 103 7.42 -41.88 11.02
CA LYS A 103 6.60 -42.16 12.20
C LYS A 103 7.39 -43.13 13.06
N ILE A 104 7.61 -42.81 14.33
CA ILE A 104 8.11 -43.75 15.30
C ILE A 104 6.90 -44.58 15.73
N HIS A 105 6.77 -45.76 15.13
CA HIS A 105 6.10 -46.95 15.69
C HIS A 105 6.70 -48.17 14.99
#